data_AF-C3J9Z1-F1
#
_entry.id   AF-C3J9Z1-F1
#
_cell.length_a   1.000
_cell.length_b   1.000
_cell.length_c   1.000
_cell.angle_alpha   90.00
_cell.angle_beta   90.00
_cell.angle_gamma   90.00
#
_symmetry.space_group_name_H-M   'P 1'
#
loop_
_entity.id
_entity.type
_entity.pdbx_description
1 polymer ?
#
loop_
_entity_poly.entity_id
_entity_poly.type
_entity_poly.pdbx_seq_one_letter_code
_entity_poly.pdbx_strand_id
1 'polypeptide(L)'
;MVLTTHLTILFLALENKELKPLVQTHWHQGTPFNDQALEIRGEHAAAGCVNIAFAQLIAFHRKPNSFRGLDLNWDLLTNPMAYPDHNKEYTTMVALLCRNLGDATGTSWGLASDGGSGAHESMIPKVLGREMGYTSPSKVEDYCSNLVLSSLREQHPVPIVLSGFRENSSFGWWIFKIQIPSKGHTWLVDGFLDQKRLVEKISKETKKVVSSYWHHRTLIHCNWGWESLSEGYYAPDVFNATSPVLRSDSDDGTRYYQYGLTCIRDIRP
;
A
#
# COMPACT_ATOMS: atom_id res chain seq x y z
N MET A 1 25.90 -23.35 -39.43
CA MET A 1 25.80 -21.87 -39.52
C MET A 1 24.57 -21.46 -38.73
N VAL A 2 24.74 -21.01 -37.48
CA VAL A 2 23.63 -20.59 -36.63
C VAL A 2 23.30 -19.15 -37.03
N LEU A 3 22.21 -18.96 -37.77
CA LEU A 3 21.69 -17.63 -38.08
C LEU A 3 21.09 -17.04 -36.79
N THR A 4 21.87 -16.24 -36.08
CA THR A 4 21.39 -15.41 -34.98
C THR A 4 20.49 -14.33 -35.60
N THR A 5 19.18 -14.56 -35.64
CA THR A 5 18.22 -13.58 -36.15
C THR A 5 18.16 -12.42 -35.17
N HIS A 6 18.68 -11.26 -35.56
CA HIS A 6 18.61 -10.08 -34.72
C HIS A 6 17.21 -9.46 -34.87
N LEU A 7 16.42 -9.48 -33.80
CA LEU A 7 15.05 -8.98 -33.78
C LEU A 7 14.96 -7.65 -33.03
N THR A 8 14.03 -6.79 -33.43
CA THR A 8 13.60 -5.58 -32.69
C THR A 8 12.14 -5.76 -32.27
N ILE A 9 11.79 -5.31 -31.06
CA ILE A 9 10.42 -5.40 -30.52
C ILE A 9 9.72 -4.03 -30.66
N LEU A 10 8.52 -4.01 -31.25
CA LEU A 10 7.67 -2.82 -31.38
C LEU A 10 6.30 -3.04 -30.70
N PHE A 11 5.73 -1.99 -30.11
CA PHE A 11 4.41 -2.00 -29.45
C PHE A 11 3.42 -1.13 -30.23
N LEU A 12 2.28 -1.68 -30.65
CA LEU A 12 1.42 -1.05 -31.68
C LEU A 12 -0.04 -0.81 -31.30
N ALA A 13 -0.54 -1.33 -30.16
CA ALA A 13 -1.88 -1.04 -29.67
C ALA A 13 -1.95 -1.31 -28.15
N LEU A 14 -2.72 -0.51 -27.40
CA LEU A 14 -2.92 -0.67 -25.96
C LEU A 14 -4.42 -0.64 -25.64
N GLU A 15 -4.95 -1.77 -25.17
CA GLU A 15 -6.27 -1.84 -24.53
C GLU A 15 -6.04 -1.94 -23.02
N ASN A 16 -6.64 -1.03 -22.25
CA ASN A 16 -6.55 -1.03 -20.78
C ASN A 16 -7.94 -1.29 -20.18
N LYS A 17 -8.01 -2.21 -19.22
CA LYS A 17 -9.10 -2.27 -18.24
C LYS A 17 -8.51 -1.92 -16.88
N GLU A 18 -9.10 -0.95 -16.20
CA GLU A 18 -8.54 -0.47 -14.93
C GLU A 18 -9.61 -0.23 -13.87
N LEU A 19 -9.19 -0.43 -12.62
CA LEU A 19 -9.76 0.25 -11.46
C LEU A 19 -8.71 1.27 -11.04
N LYS A 20 -9.05 2.56 -11.18
CA LYS A 20 -8.21 3.65 -10.66
C LYS A 20 -8.10 3.58 -9.13
N PRO A 21 -7.05 4.16 -8.53
CA PRO A 21 -6.87 4.18 -7.08
C PRO A 21 -8.16 4.66 -6.38
N LEU A 22 -8.70 3.81 -5.51
CA LEU A 22 -9.91 4.09 -4.73
C LEU A 22 -9.65 5.16 -3.67
N VAL A 23 -8.48 5.12 -3.04
CA VAL A 23 -8.10 6.04 -1.98
C VAL A 23 -7.59 7.34 -2.60
N GLN A 24 -8.12 8.47 -2.15
CA GLN A 24 -7.73 9.81 -2.62
C GLN A 24 -6.77 10.53 -1.68
N THR A 25 -6.57 10.00 -0.47
CA THR A 25 -5.62 10.53 0.49
C THR A 25 -4.22 10.04 0.16
N HIS A 26 -3.23 10.91 0.35
CA HIS A 26 -1.80 10.60 0.19
C HIS A 26 -1.08 10.91 1.50
N TRP A 27 -1.46 10.21 2.57
CA TRP A 27 -0.96 10.48 3.91
C TRP A 27 0.43 9.88 4.16
N HIS A 28 1.15 10.42 5.14
CA HIS A 28 2.48 9.92 5.54
C HIS A 28 2.66 9.89 7.05
N GLN A 29 3.84 9.46 7.51
CA GLN A 29 4.08 9.18 8.93
C GLN A 29 4.72 10.34 9.73
N GLY A 30 5.01 11.46 9.08
CA GLY A 30 5.61 12.65 9.69
C GLY A 30 4.57 13.74 9.96
N THR A 31 5.02 14.97 10.18
CA THR A 31 4.13 16.12 10.43
C THR A 31 3.19 16.33 9.23
N PRO A 32 1.88 16.55 9.44
CA PRO A 32 1.20 16.77 10.73
C PRO A 32 0.71 15.47 11.40
N PHE A 33 0.78 14.34 10.71
CA PHE A 33 0.18 13.07 11.15
C PHE A 33 0.75 12.56 12.48
N ASN A 34 1.98 12.93 12.83
CA ASN A 34 2.61 12.56 14.09
C ASN A 34 2.70 13.68 15.13
N ASP A 35 2.06 14.83 14.92
CA ASP A 35 2.17 15.98 15.85
C ASP A 35 1.54 15.70 17.24
N GLN A 36 0.81 14.60 17.38
CA GLN A 36 0.27 14.11 18.66
C GLN A 36 0.88 12.77 19.09
N ALA A 37 1.90 12.28 18.37
CA ALA A 37 2.66 11.10 18.74
C ALA A 37 3.57 11.39 19.96
N LEU A 38 4.01 10.33 20.63
CA LEU A 38 4.89 10.45 21.80
C LEU A 38 6.19 11.18 21.41
N GLU A 39 6.62 12.12 22.24
CA GLU A 39 7.93 12.74 22.10
C GLU A 39 9.02 11.81 22.68
N ILE A 40 10.02 11.49 21.87
CA ILE A 40 11.15 10.64 22.20
C ILE A 40 12.41 11.44 21.84
N ARG A 41 13.26 11.72 22.83
CA ARG A 41 14.52 12.48 22.64
C ARG A 41 14.33 13.85 21.95
N GLY A 42 13.23 14.55 22.22
CA GLY A 42 12.95 15.88 21.67
C GLY A 42 12.33 15.88 20.28
N GLU A 43 11.99 14.70 19.74
CA GLU A 43 11.35 14.54 18.43
C GLU A 43 10.06 13.71 18.57
N HIS A 44 9.04 14.01 17.77
CA HIS A 44 7.85 13.16 17.73
C HIS A 44 8.16 11.81 17.07
N ALA A 45 7.74 10.73 17.72
CA ALA A 45 7.73 9.39 17.12
C ALA A 45 6.97 9.39 15.78
N ALA A 46 7.30 8.47 14.88
CA ALA A 46 6.56 8.36 13.62
C ALA A 46 5.10 7.95 13.88
N ALA A 47 4.15 8.34 13.02
CA ALA A 47 2.74 7.92 13.17
C ALA A 47 2.55 6.40 13.06
N GLY A 48 3.42 5.73 12.29
CA GLY A 48 3.42 4.27 12.09
C GLY A 48 2.64 3.84 10.84
N CYS A 49 3.22 2.95 10.04
CA CYS A 49 2.64 2.51 8.76
C CYS A 49 1.25 1.86 8.90
N VAL A 50 1.05 1.04 9.93
CA VAL A 50 -0.26 0.42 10.23
C VAL A 50 -1.31 1.51 10.50
N ASN A 51 -0.98 2.53 11.29
CA ASN A 51 -1.92 3.59 11.62
C ASN A 51 -2.25 4.45 10.40
N ILE A 52 -1.27 4.75 9.53
CA ILE A 52 -1.52 5.50 8.29
C ILE A 52 -2.37 4.70 7.31
N ALA A 53 -2.05 3.43 7.05
CA ALA A 53 -2.88 2.58 6.19
C ALA A 53 -4.31 2.46 6.75
N PHE A 54 -4.46 2.29 8.06
CA PHE A 54 -5.75 2.22 8.72
C PHE A 54 -6.52 3.55 8.61
N ALA A 55 -5.87 4.68 8.87
CA ALA A 55 -6.48 6.00 8.79
C ALA A 55 -7.00 6.29 7.36
N GLN A 56 -6.20 6.00 6.33
CA GLN A 56 -6.61 6.16 4.93
C GLN A 56 -7.76 5.23 4.53
N LEU A 57 -7.78 3.99 5.04
CA LEU A 57 -8.86 3.04 4.83
C LEU A 57 -10.20 3.55 5.40
N ILE A 58 -10.20 4.07 6.63
CA ILE A 58 -11.43 4.60 7.23
C ILE A 58 -11.85 5.94 6.63
N ALA A 59 -10.90 6.72 6.09
CA ALA A 59 -11.18 7.92 5.32
C ALA A 59 -11.87 7.60 3.98
N PHE A 60 -11.45 6.52 3.30
CA PHE A 60 -12.16 6.00 2.12
C PHE A 60 -13.62 5.64 2.44
N HIS A 61 -13.84 4.92 3.55
CA HIS A 61 -15.20 4.57 3.98
C HIS A 61 -15.99 5.73 4.59
N ARG A 62 -15.31 6.83 4.96
CA ARG A 62 -15.87 7.94 5.73
C ARG A 62 -16.64 7.45 6.97
N LYS A 63 -16.04 6.50 7.71
CA LYS A 63 -16.63 5.88 8.91
C LYS A 63 -15.54 5.49 9.90
N PRO A 64 -15.67 5.77 11.21
CA PRO A 64 -16.88 6.26 11.91
C PRO A 64 -17.07 7.77 11.86
N ASN A 65 -18.22 8.29 12.33
CA ASN A 65 -18.43 9.75 12.47
C ASN A 65 -17.67 10.34 13.66
N SER A 66 -17.38 9.53 14.68
CA SER A 66 -16.54 9.90 15.81
C SER A 66 -15.76 8.69 16.30
N PHE A 67 -14.58 8.94 16.87
CA PHE A 67 -13.71 7.90 17.40
C PHE A 67 -12.94 8.42 18.61
N ARG A 68 -13.12 7.78 19.77
CA ARG A 68 -12.42 8.11 21.03
C ARG A 68 -12.47 9.61 21.38
N GLY A 69 -13.66 10.21 21.29
CA GLY A 69 -13.90 11.61 21.64
C GLY A 69 -13.50 12.63 20.56
N LEU A 70 -13.05 12.17 19.39
CA LEU A 70 -12.80 13.01 18.23
C LEU A 70 -13.95 12.87 17.22
N ASP A 71 -14.63 13.96 16.91
CA ASP A 71 -15.59 14.02 15.81
C ASP A 71 -14.82 14.18 14.48
N LEU A 72 -15.10 13.30 13.52
CA LEU A 72 -14.35 13.17 12.28
C LEU A 72 -15.07 13.88 11.15
N ASN A 73 -14.54 15.04 10.76
CA ASN A 73 -14.98 15.77 9.58
C ASN A 73 -14.33 15.16 8.33
N TRP A 74 -15.00 14.15 7.75
CA TRP A 74 -14.47 13.47 6.56
C TRP A 74 -14.38 14.35 5.32
N ASP A 75 -15.24 15.36 5.19
CA ASP A 75 -15.16 16.31 4.09
C ASP A 75 -13.87 17.13 4.19
N LEU A 76 -13.47 17.52 5.41
CA LEU A 76 -12.17 18.16 5.66
C LEU A 76 -10.99 17.20 5.46
N LEU A 77 -11.05 16.00 6.07
CA LEU A 77 -9.95 15.03 6.03
C LEU A 77 -9.70 14.46 4.61
N THR A 78 -10.70 14.47 3.74
CA THR A 78 -10.57 14.01 2.34
C THR A 78 -10.49 15.17 1.34
N ASN A 79 -10.42 16.42 1.79
CA ASN A 79 -10.22 17.57 0.92
C ASN A 79 -8.75 17.67 0.48
N PRO A 80 -8.45 17.57 -0.83
CA PRO A 80 -7.06 17.61 -1.32
C PRO A 80 -6.36 18.96 -1.07
N MET A 81 -7.09 20.04 -0.84
CA MET A 81 -6.53 21.37 -0.54
C MET A 81 -6.24 21.58 0.95
N ALA A 82 -6.84 20.79 1.84
CA ALA A 82 -6.74 21.03 3.28
C ALA A 82 -5.30 20.88 3.81
N TYR A 83 -4.53 19.95 3.25
CA TYR A 83 -3.13 19.77 3.64
C TYR A 83 -2.19 20.85 3.04
N PRO A 84 -2.20 21.12 1.71
CA PRO A 84 -1.42 22.22 1.12
C PRO A 84 -1.70 23.60 1.71
N ASP A 85 -2.95 23.88 2.10
CA ASP A 85 -3.33 25.17 2.67
C ASP A 85 -2.93 25.30 4.16
N HIS A 86 -2.27 24.29 4.73
CA HIS A 86 -1.93 24.21 6.15
C HIS A 86 -3.14 24.47 7.06
N ASN A 87 -4.30 23.92 6.68
CA ASN A 87 -5.54 24.12 7.43
C ASN A 87 -5.36 23.57 8.86
N LYS A 88 -5.45 24.46 9.87
CA LYS A 88 -5.18 24.12 11.27
C LYS A 88 -6.16 23.09 11.84
N GLU A 89 -7.41 23.12 11.41
CA GLU A 89 -8.40 22.13 11.82
C GLU A 89 -8.04 20.75 11.25
N TYR A 90 -7.64 20.69 9.97
CA TYR A 90 -7.17 19.47 9.33
C TYR A 90 -5.94 18.91 10.04
N THR A 91 -4.89 19.71 10.26
CA THR A 91 -3.64 19.24 10.88
C THR A 91 -3.88 18.72 12.29
N THR A 92 -4.70 19.42 13.08
CA THR A 92 -5.07 18.98 14.44
C THR A 92 -5.86 17.68 14.41
N MET A 93 -6.88 17.60 13.55
CA MET A 93 -7.78 16.45 13.47
C MET A 93 -7.04 15.19 12.98
N VAL A 94 -6.19 15.31 11.96
CA VAL A 94 -5.46 14.16 11.42
C VAL A 94 -4.39 13.65 12.39
N ALA A 95 -3.72 14.55 13.14
CA ALA A 95 -2.77 14.18 14.18
C ALA A 95 -3.46 13.44 15.34
N LEU A 96 -4.60 13.96 15.81
CA LEU A 96 -5.40 13.31 16.87
C LEU A 96 -5.97 11.97 16.41
N LEU A 97 -6.42 11.86 15.16
CA LEU A 97 -6.87 10.59 14.59
C LEU A 97 -5.74 9.56 14.60
N CYS A 98 -4.56 9.91 14.10
CA CYS A 98 -3.40 9.02 14.11
C CYS A 98 -2.98 8.62 15.52
N ARG A 99 -3.05 9.55 16.48
CA ARG A 99 -2.80 9.25 17.89
C ARG A 99 -3.82 8.27 18.46
N ASN A 100 -5.11 8.51 18.27
CA ASN A 100 -6.18 7.64 18.74
C ASN A 100 -6.08 6.23 18.14
N LEU A 101 -5.70 6.12 16.87
CA LEU A 101 -5.43 4.85 16.21
C LEU A 101 -4.21 4.15 16.83
N GLY A 102 -3.12 4.87 17.10
CA GLY A 102 -1.95 4.30 17.75
C GLY A 102 -2.25 3.77 19.15
N ASP A 103 -3.05 4.50 19.94
CA ASP A 103 -3.51 4.04 21.25
C ASP A 103 -4.48 2.84 21.14
N ALA A 104 -5.22 2.70 20.03
CA ALA A 104 -6.16 1.60 19.81
C ALA A 104 -5.49 0.32 19.31
N THR A 105 -4.46 0.48 18.48
CA THR A 105 -3.67 -0.63 17.94
C THR A 105 -2.54 -1.05 18.88
N GLY A 106 -2.33 -0.35 19.99
CA GLY A 106 -1.24 -0.63 20.94
C GLY A 106 0.12 -0.38 20.30
N THR A 107 0.24 0.69 19.52
CA THR A 107 1.46 1.04 18.79
C THR A 107 2.64 1.20 19.75
N SER A 108 3.72 0.47 19.45
CA SER A 108 5.04 0.75 20.01
C SER A 108 5.63 1.95 19.28
N TRP A 109 5.63 3.10 19.96
CA TRP A 109 6.11 4.36 19.41
C TRP A 109 7.64 4.36 19.27
N GLY A 110 8.12 4.75 18.08
CA GLY A 110 9.54 4.83 17.77
C GLY A 110 9.86 5.97 16.81
N LEU A 111 11.08 6.49 16.89
CA LEU A 111 11.56 7.51 15.97
C LEU A 111 11.81 6.89 14.59
N ALA A 112 11.60 7.67 13.53
CA ALA A 112 11.85 7.21 12.16
C ALA A 112 13.30 6.72 11.97
N SER A 113 14.27 7.38 12.63
CA SER A 113 15.69 7.00 12.65
C SER A 113 15.95 5.64 13.31
N ASP A 114 15.07 5.20 14.23
CA ASP A 114 15.16 3.91 14.92
C ASP A 114 14.33 2.81 14.23
N GLY A 115 13.76 3.09 13.05
CA GLY A 115 12.89 2.17 12.31
C GLY A 115 11.39 2.46 12.44
N GLY A 116 11.02 3.53 13.13
CA GLY A 116 9.64 4.04 13.22
C GLY A 116 8.77 3.35 14.27
N SER A 117 7.47 3.65 14.21
CA SER A 117 6.47 3.08 15.11
C SER A 117 5.84 1.82 14.53
N GLY A 118 5.61 0.81 15.38
CA GLY A 118 5.14 -0.51 14.98
C GLY A 118 3.85 -0.93 15.68
N ALA A 119 2.94 -1.56 14.95
CA ALA A 119 1.75 -2.24 15.47
C ALA A 119 1.51 -3.51 14.64
N HIS A 120 0.67 -4.41 15.16
CA HIS A 120 0.21 -5.57 14.39
C HIS A 120 -0.99 -5.20 13.52
N GLU A 121 -0.96 -5.54 12.24
CA GLU A 121 -2.05 -5.36 11.27
C GLU A 121 -3.34 -6.07 11.72
N SER A 122 -3.21 -7.16 12.48
CA SER A 122 -4.36 -7.87 13.10
C SER A 122 -5.17 -7.01 14.08
N MET A 123 -4.67 -5.84 14.48
CA MET A 123 -5.42 -4.89 15.30
C MET A 123 -6.45 -4.09 14.50
N ILE A 124 -6.24 -3.89 13.19
CA ILE A 124 -7.18 -3.18 12.30
C ILE A 124 -8.59 -3.81 12.39
N PRO A 125 -8.81 -5.10 12.07
CA PRO A 125 -10.14 -5.70 12.12
C PRO A 125 -10.72 -5.71 13.54
N LYS A 126 -9.87 -5.82 14.57
CA LYS A 126 -10.32 -5.79 15.97
C LYS A 126 -10.89 -4.42 16.35
N VAL A 127 -10.19 -3.34 16.02
CA VAL A 127 -10.63 -1.96 16.32
C VAL A 127 -11.84 -1.59 15.47
N LEU A 128 -11.83 -1.93 14.18
CA LEU A 128 -12.96 -1.72 13.27
C LEU A 128 -14.26 -2.31 13.83
N GLY A 129 -14.23 -3.58 14.23
CA GLY A 129 -15.42 -4.28 14.73
C GLY A 129 -15.84 -3.83 16.13
N ARG A 130 -14.89 -3.59 17.05
CA ARG A 130 -15.20 -3.31 18.46
C ARG A 130 -15.51 -1.85 18.76
N GLU A 131 -14.89 -0.92 18.03
CA GLU A 131 -14.93 0.50 18.38
C GLU A 131 -15.50 1.39 17.26
N MET A 132 -15.53 0.92 16.00
CA MET A 132 -15.95 1.73 14.85
C MET A 132 -17.23 1.22 14.17
N GLY A 133 -17.82 0.14 14.69
CA GLY A 133 -19.11 -0.39 14.25
C GLY A 133 -19.10 -0.99 12.85
N TYR A 134 -17.97 -1.55 12.39
CA TYR A 134 -17.88 -2.26 11.12
C TYR A 134 -18.53 -3.63 11.22
N THR A 135 -19.45 -3.96 10.31
CA THR A 135 -20.15 -5.24 10.28
C THR A 135 -19.32 -6.36 9.64
N SER A 136 -18.41 -6.01 8.73
CA SER A 136 -17.46 -6.93 8.10
C SER A 136 -16.04 -6.40 8.24
N PRO A 137 -15.43 -6.48 9.45
CA PRO A 137 -14.04 -6.04 9.64
C PRO A 137 -13.02 -6.98 8.98
N SER A 138 -13.45 -8.15 8.49
CA SER A 138 -12.61 -9.20 7.90
C SER A 138 -11.54 -9.73 8.87
N LYS A 139 -10.52 -10.43 8.34
CA LYS A 139 -9.43 -11.03 9.11
C LYS A 139 -8.13 -11.01 8.30
N VAL A 140 -7.01 -11.12 9.02
CA VAL A 140 -5.70 -11.33 8.40
C VAL A 140 -5.66 -12.72 7.77
N GLU A 141 -5.18 -12.78 6.54
CA GLU A 141 -4.94 -14.01 5.79
C GLU A 141 -3.65 -13.92 4.98
N ASP A 142 -3.12 -15.06 4.55
CA ASP A 142 -1.93 -15.12 3.71
C ASP A 142 -2.21 -14.46 2.35
N TYR A 143 -1.21 -13.73 1.84
CA TYR A 143 -1.33 -13.06 0.56
C TYR A 143 -1.51 -14.07 -0.59
N CYS A 144 -2.52 -13.84 -1.42
CA CYS A 144 -2.71 -14.52 -2.69
C CYS A 144 -3.10 -13.51 -3.77
N SER A 145 -2.26 -13.35 -4.79
CA SER A 145 -2.48 -12.39 -5.88
C SER A 145 -3.80 -12.60 -6.61
N ASN A 146 -4.24 -13.85 -6.79
CA ASN A 146 -5.53 -14.17 -7.40
C ASN A 146 -6.72 -13.67 -6.56
N LEU A 147 -6.68 -13.82 -5.23
CA LEU A 147 -7.75 -13.38 -4.33
C LEU A 147 -7.78 -11.85 -4.20
N VAL A 148 -6.61 -11.22 -4.17
CA VAL A 148 -6.50 -9.75 -4.19
C VAL A 148 -7.09 -9.19 -5.48
N LEU A 149 -6.71 -9.73 -6.64
CA LEU A 149 -7.24 -9.30 -7.92
C LEU A 149 -8.73 -9.60 -8.07
N SER A 150 -9.25 -10.72 -7.54
CA SER A 150 -10.68 -10.98 -7.58
C SER A 150 -11.46 -9.95 -6.77
N SER A 151 -10.95 -9.55 -5.60
CA SER A 151 -11.58 -8.56 -4.72
C SER A 151 -11.59 -7.17 -5.38
N LEU A 152 -10.48 -6.77 -6.03
CA LEU A 152 -10.40 -5.51 -6.77
C LEU A 152 -11.28 -5.50 -8.03
N ARG A 153 -11.68 -6.67 -8.54
CA ARG A 153 -12.54 -6.81 -9.73
C ARG A 153 -14.02 -6.99 -9.39
N GLU A 154 -14.39 -6.95 -8.11
CA GLU A 154 -15.78 -6.93 -7.69
C GLU A 154 -16.54 -5.71 -8.23
N GLN A 155 -17.87 -5.76 -8.20
CA GLN A 155 -18.71 -4.64 -8.61
C GLN A 155 -18.53 -3.41 -7.70
N HIS A 156 -18.25 -3.64 -6.42
CA HIS A 156 -18.05 -2.61 -5.39
C HIS A 156 -16.75 -2.88 -4.62
N PRO A 157 -15.58 -2.72 -5.27
CA PRO A 157 -14.30 -3.01 -4.65
C PRO A 157 -14.01 -2.02 -3.52
N VAL A 158 -13.24 -2.47 -2.53
CA VAL A 158 -12.75 -1.66 -1.40
C VAL A 158 -11.23 -1.80 -1.29
N PRO A 159 -10.52 -0.84 -0.68
CA PRO A 159 -9.09 -0.95 -0.44
C PRO A 159 -8.76 -2.19 0.40
N ILE A 160 -7.66 -2.84 0.05
CA ILE A 160 -7.13 -4.02 0.73
C ILE A 160 -5.93 -3.58 1.55
N VAL A 161 -5.87 -3.97 2.82
CA VAL A 161 -4.66 -3.78 3.62
C VAL A 161 -3.68 -4.89 3.27
N LEU A 162 -2.45 -4.55 2.93
CA LEU A 162 -1.35 -5.50 2.74
C LEU A 162 -0.23 -5.23 3.74
N SER A 163 0.41 -6.29 4.20
CA SER A 163 1.59 -6.21 5.06
C SER A 163 2.66 -7.19 4.60
N GLY A 164 3.92 -6.89 4.89
CA GLY A 164 5.04 -7.76 4.54
C GLY A 164 6.36 -7.28 5.11
N PHE A 165 7.39 -8.11 4.97
CA PHE A 165 8.72 -7.90 5.56
C PHE A 165 9.83 -7.96 4.51
N ARG A 166 10.88 -7.17 4.73
CA ARG A 166 12.04 -7.09 3.81
C ARG A 166 13.09 -8.15 4.08
N GLU A 167 13.24 -8.50 5.35
CA GLU A 167 14.27 -9.40 5.84
C GLU A 167 13.63 -10.62 6.51
N ASN A 168 14.33 -11.75 6.43
CA ASN A 168 13.95 -12.96 7.15
C ASN A 168 15.21 -13.60 7.73
N SER A 169 15.36 -13.46 9.05
CA SER A 169 16.50 -14.02 9.76
C SER A 169 16.18 -15.45 10.18
N SER A 170 17.10 -16.38 9.94
CA SER A 170 16.98 -17.76 10.42
C SER A 170 17.77 -17.92 11.71
N PHE A 171 17.12 -18.41 12.76
CA PHE A 171 17.75 -18.73 14.04
C PHE A 171 17.55 -20.21 14.37
N GLY A 172 18.54 -20.84 15.01
CA GLY A 172 18.45 -22.24 15.46
C GLY A 172 19.33 -23.23 14.70
N TRP A 173 19.28 -24.50 15.14
CA TRP A 173 20.08 -25.60 14.59
C TRP A 173 19.54 -26.05 13.22
N TRP A 174 20.36 -26.73 12.41
CA TRP A 174 20.02 -27.12 11.03
C TRP A 174 18.71 -27.93 10.88
N ILE A 175 18.28 -28.63 11.94
CA ILE A 175 17.01 -29.38 12.04
C ILE A 175 15.85 -28.58 12.67
N PHE A 176 16.12 -27.44 13.33
CA PHE A 176 15.14 -26.57 13.98
C PHE A 176 15.42 -25.10 13.65
N LYS A 177 15.33 -24.74 12.37
CA LYS A 177 15.42 -23.34 11.95
C LYS A 177 14.08 -22.64 12.16
N ILE A 178 14.07 -21.61 12.99
CA ILE A 178 12.96 -20.67 13.14
C ILE A 178 13.26 -19.47 12.24
N GLN A 179 12.29 -19.10 11.42
CA GLN A 179 12.36 -17.91 10.58
C GLN A 179 11.67 -16.74 11.28
N ILE A 180 12.39 -15.64 11.45
CA ILE A 180 11.92 -14.43 12.11
C ILE A 180 12.00 -13.30 11.09
N PRO A 181 10.85 -12.89 10.51
CA PRO A 181 10.81 -11.77 9.59
C PRO A 181 11.02 -10.44 10.33
N SER A 182 11.73 -9.51 9.68
CA SER A 182 12.07 -8.19 10.23
C SER A 182 11.94 -7.10 9.17
N LYS A 183 11.92 -5.83 9.62
CA LYS A 183 11.70 -4.64 8.77
C LYS A 183 10.37 -4.73 8.00
N GLY A 184 9.28 -4.81 8.77
CA GLY A 184 7.91 -4.89 8.25
C GLY A 184 7.37 -3.55 7.77
N HIS A 185 6.36 -3.60 6.91
CA HIS A 185 5.58 -2.43 6.48
C HIS A 185 4.14 -2.85 6.19
N THR A 186 3.22 -1.89 6.26
CA THR A 186 1.81 -2.06 5.95
C THR A 186 1.35 -0.93 5.05
N TRP A 187 0.61 -1.26 3.99
CA TRP A 187 0.17 -0.34 2.94
C TRP A 187 -1.20 -0.71 2.41
N LEU A 188 -1.78 0.13 1.56
CA LEU A 188 -3.06 -0.15 0.89
C LEU A 188 -2.83 -0.58 -0.56
N VAL A 189 -3.63 -1.55 -1.00
CA VAL A 189 -3.81 -1.90 -2.41
C VAL A 189 -5.23 -1.56 -2.82
N ASP A 190 -5.39 -0.67 -3.79
CA ASP A 190 -6.65 0.03 -4.01
C ASP A 190 -6.97 0.28 -5.49
N GLY A 191 -6.30 -0.42 -6.40
CA GLY A 191 -6.54 -0.31 -7.83
C GLY A 191 -5.87 -1.44 -8.62
N PHE A 192 -6.25 -1.61 -9.88
CA PHE A 192 -5.57 -2.54 -10.79
C PHE A 192 -5.53 -1.98 -12.21
N LEU A 193 -4.55 -2.45 -12.99
CA LEU A 193 -4.41 -2.12 -14.40
C LEU A 193 -4.10 -3.39 -15.20
N ASP A 194 -5.06 -3.82 -16.00
CA ASP A 194 -4.88 -4.85 -17.02
C ASP A 194 -4.46 -4.18 -18.32
N GLN A 195 -3.25 -4.50 -18.79
CA GLN A 195 -2.71 -4.00 -20.05
C GLN A 195 -2.59 -5.12 -21.06
N LYS A 196 -3.12 -4.88 -22.25
CA LYS A 196 -2.96 -5.77 -23.40
C LYS A 196 -2.27 -4.99 -24.51
N ARG A 197 -1.13 -5.51 -24.98
CA ARG A 197 -0.35 -4.90 -26.06
C ARG A 197 -0.03 -5.87 -27.18
N LEU A 198 -0.12 -5.42 -28.42
CA LEU A 198 0.40 -6.17 -29.56
C LEU A 198 1.92 -6.03 -29.60
N VAL A 199 2.62 -7.16 -29.63
CA VAL A 199 4.07 -7.23 -29.71
C VAL A 199 4.48 -7.82 -31.04
N GLU A 200 5.15 -7.01 -31.86
CA GLU A 200 5.73 -7.46 -33.12
C GLU A 200 7.24 -7.65 -32.98
N LYS A 201 7.73 -8.81 -33.43
CA LYS A 201 9.16 -9.04 -33.62
C LYS A 201 9.50 -8.77 -35.07
N ILE A 202 10.36 -7.78 -35.29
CA ILE A 202 10.75 -7.32 -36.63
C ILE A 202 12.16 -7.81 -36.92
N SER A 203 12.39 -8.40 -38.09
CA SER A 203 13.73 -8.73 -38.56
C SER A 203 14.52 -7.43 -38.77
N LYS A 204 15.69 -7.32 -38.13
CA LYS A 204 16.53 -6.14 -38.34
C LYS A 204 17.03 -6.02 -39.79
N GLU A 205 17.20 -7.15 -40.47
CA GLU A 205 17.70 -7.24 -41.85
C GLU A 205 16.63 -6.87 -42.87
N THR A 206 15.46 -7.51 -42.80
CA THR A 206 14.42 -7.33 -43.84
C THR A 206 13.40 -6.25 -43.50
N LYS A 207 13.41 -5.74 -42.26
CA LYS A 207 12.40 -4.83 -41.69
C LYS A 207 10.97 -5.36 -41.75
N LYS A 208 10.78 -6.66 -42.00
CA LYS A 208 9.47 -7.32 -42.00
C LYS A 208 9.16 -7.89 -40.62
N VAL A 209 7.87 -7.90 -40.29
CA VAL A 209 7.35 -8.61 -39.11
C VAL A 209 7.61 -10.10 -39.29
N VAL A 210 8.33 -10.69 -38.34
CA VAL A 210 8.65 -12.13 -38.28
C VAL A 210 7.61 -12.88 -37.45
N SER A 211 7.06 -12.24 -36.43
CA SER A 211 5.98 -12.78 -35.60
C SER A 211 5.24 -11.66 -34.90
N SER A 212 3.95 -11.87 -34.62
CA SER A 212 3.12 -10.97 -33.82
C SER A 212 2.37 -11.77 -32.75
N TYR A 213 2.29 -11.26 -31.53
CA TYR A 213 1.52 -11.88 -30.45
C TYR A 213 0.99 -10.83 -29.47
N TRP A 214 -0.14 -11.14 -28.83
CA TRP A 214 -0.70 -10.33 -27.76
C TRP A 214 0.00 -10.64 -26.44
N HIS A 215 0.50 -9.60 -25.77
CA HIS A 215 1.08 -9.70 -24.44
C HIS A 215 0.15 -9.05 -23.43
N HIS A 216 -0.15 -9.79 -22.37
CA HIS A 216 -1.02 -9.37 -21.28
C HIS A 216 -0.19 -9.20 -20.01
N ARG A 217 -0.44 -8.13 -19.26
CA ARG A 217 0.05 -7.99 -17.89
C ARG A 217 -1.01 -7.35 -17.02
N THR A 218 -1.06 -7.78 -15.77
CA THR A 218 -1.90 -7.19 -14.73
C THR A 218 -1.00 -6.57 -13.68
N LEU A 219 -1.32 -5.35 -13.26
CA LEU A 219 -0.64 -4.64 -12.19
C LEU A 219 -1.65 -4.24 -11.12
N ILE A 220 -1.18 -4.07 -9.87
CA ILE A 220 -1.97 -3.56 -8.75
C ILE A 220 -1.41 -2.23 -8.28
N HIS A 221 -2.29 -1.30 -7.91
CA HIS A 221 -1.88 -0.02 -7.36
C HIS A 221 -1.58 -0.15 -5.87
N CYS A 222 -0.44 0.38 -5.42
CA CYS A 222 -0.05 0.42 -4.01
C CYS A 222 0.04 1.86 -3.52
N ASN A 223 -0.70 2.20 -2.45
CA ASN A 223 -0.51 3.40 -1.65
C ASN A 223 0.32 3.04 -0.41
N TRP A 224 1.59 3.46 -0.40
CA TRP A 224 2.56 3.08 0.64
C TRP A 224 2.46 3.88 1.94
N GLY A 225 1.64 4.93 1.98
CA GLY A 225 1.55 5.83 3.12
C GLY A 225 2.81 6.68 3.33
N TRP A 226 3.37 7.19 2.23
CA TRP A 226 4.58 8.03 2.20
C TRP A 226 4.41 9.27 1.30
N GLU A 227 3.24 9.92 1.35
CA GLU A 227 3.02 11.21 0.64
C GLU A 227 3.22 11.08 -0.88
N SER A 228 2.52 10.14 -1.51
CA SER A 228 2.66 9.82 -2.95
C SER A 228 4.01 9.23 -3.36
N LEU A 229 5.05 9.30 -2.51
CA LEU A 229 6.34 8.70 -2.79
C LEU A 229 6.19 7.19 -2.95
N SER A 230 6.69 6.67 -4.06
CA SER A 230 6.60 5.25 -4.43
C SER A 230 5.16 4.76 -4.71
N GLU A 231 4.13 5.60 -4.67
CA GLU A 231 2.81 5.15 -5.10
C GLU A 231 2.81 4.79 -6.59
N GLY A 232 1.98 3.84 -6.98
CA GLY A 232 1.89 3.42 -8.37
C GLY A 232 1.60 1.94 -8.57
N TYR A 233 1.82 1.48 -9.79
CA TYR A 233 1.43 0.14 -10.21
C TYR A 233 2.59 -0.85 -10.13
N TYR A 234 2.37 -1.94 -9.41
CA TYR A 234 3.31 -3.02 -9.13
C TYR A 234 2.83 -4.34 -9.71
N ALA A 235 3.76 -5.25 -10.01
CA ALA A 235 3.37 -6.62 -10.29
C ALA A 235 2.81 -7.27 -9.00
N PRO A 236 1.72 -8.04 -9.05
CA PRO A 236 1.04 -8.57 -7.87
C PRO A 236 1.95 -9.28 -6.85
N ASP A 237 3.01 -9.96 -7.27
CA ASP A 237 3.90 -10.69 -6.36
C ASP A 237 5.27 -10.00 -6.15
N VAL A 238 5.42 -8.75 -6.61
CA VAL A 238 6.69 -8.00 -6.56
C VAL A 238 6.50 -6.65 -5.90
N PHE A 239 6.60 -6.64 -4.57
CA PHE A 239 6.40 -5.46 -3.73
C PHE A 239 7.71 -4.73 -3.42
N ASN A 240 8.38 -4.25 -4.47
CA ASN A 240 9.58 -3.44 -4.33
C ASN A 240 9.25 -1.96 -4.51
N ALA A 241 9.03 -1.23 -3.41
CA ALA A 241 8.50 0.14 -3.46
C ALA A 241 9.37 1.12 -4.27
N THR A 242 10.66 0.85 -4.48
CA THR A 242 11.52 1.71 -5.32
C THR A 242 11.52 1.37 -6.80
N SER A 243 10.83 0.29 -7.18
CA SER A 243 10.73 -0.21 -8.56
C SER A 243 9.27 -0.43 -9.01
N PRO A 244 8.40 0.60 -8.97
CA PRO A 244 7.08 0.51 -9.59
C PRO A 244 7.21 0.27 -11.11
N VAL A 245 6.29 -0.50 -11.68
CA VAL A 245 6.21 -0.75 -13.13
C VAL A 245 5.71 0.51 -13.85
N LEU A 246 4.86 1.31 -13.21
CA LEU A 246 4.45 2.64 -13.64
C LEU A 246 4.55 3.60 -12.44
N ARG A 247 5.34 4.67 -12.58
CA ARG A 247 5.67 5.65 -11.52
C ARG A 247 4.64 6.77 -11.39
N SER A 248 4.42 7.25 -10.16
CA SER A 248 4.14 8.67 -9.87
C SER A 248 5.44 9.44 -9.60
N ASP A 249 6.41 8.90 -8.82
CA ASP A 249 7.74 9.47 -8.53
C ASP A 249 8.81 8.40 -8.15
N SER A 250 10.11 8.76 -8.00
CA SER A 250 11.24 7.82 -7.76
C SER A 250 12.00 8.01 -6.44
N ASP A 251 12.32 6.91 -5.73
CA ASP A 251 13.20 6.82 -4.54
C ASP A 251 14.33 5.77 -4.76
N ASP A 252 15.48 5.89 -4.09
CA ASP A 252 16.74 5.16 -4.39
C ASP A 252 17.06 3.94 -3.51
N GLY A 253 16.29 3.67 -2.45
CA GLY A 253 16.57 2.57 -1.50
C GLY A 253 16.10 1.17 -1.97
N THR A 254 16.52 0.08 -1.30
CA THR A 254 15.99 -1.27 -1.56
C THR A 254 14.79 -1.61 -0.68
N ARG A 255 13.59 -1.12 -1.02
CA ARG A 255 12.35 -1.34 -0.22
C ARG A 255 11.52 -2.54 -0.74
N TYR A 256 12.14 -3.72 -0.78
CA TYR A 256 11.51 -4.95 -1.29
C TYR A 256 10.89 -5.81 -0.18
N TYR A 257 9.57 -5.81 -0.07
CA TYR A 257 8.79 -6.60 0.88
C TYR A 257 8.42 -7.95 0.27
N GLN A 258 9.07 -9.03 0.70
CA GLN A 258 8.97 -10.34 0.03
C GLN A 258 8.68 -11.51 0.98
N TYR A 259 8.69 -11.26 2.30
CA TYR A 259 8.49 -12.29 3.32
C TYR A 259 7.22 -12.05 4.12
N GLY A 260 6.54 -13.13 4.49
CA GLY A 260 5.38 -13.10 5.37
C GLY A 260 4.28 -12.16 4.87
N LEU A 261 4.02 -12.18 3.56
CA LEU A 261 3.01 -11.32 2.96
C LEU A 261 1.62 -11.73 3.44
N THR A 262 0.91 -10.80 4.06
CA THR A 262 -0.47 -10.98 4.53
C THR A 262 -1.36 -9.90 3.94
N CYS A 263 -2.67 -10.14 3.95
CA CYS A 263 -3.65 -9.14 3.56
C CYS A 263 -4.92 -9.21 4.40
N ILE A 264 -5.69 -8.13 4.37
CA ILE A 264 -7.04 -8.01 4.92
C ILE A 264 -7.91 -7.44 3.80
N ARG A 265 -8.70 -8.30 3.18
CA ARG A 265 -9.62 -7.96 2.08
C ARG A 265 -11.03 -7.74 2.64
N ASP A 266 -11.93 -7.21 1.81
CA ASP A 266 -13.39 -7.18 2.10
C ASP A 266 -13.78 -6.46 3.39
N ILE A 267 -12.99 -5.46 3.80
CA ILE A 267 -13.29 -4.62 4.96
C ILE A 267 -14.44 -3.70 4.61
N ARG A 268 -15.58 -3.83 5.31
CA ARG A 268 -16.79 -3.02 5.05
C ARG A 268 -17.45 -2.55 6.36
N PRO A 269 -17.92 -1.28 6.40
CA PRO A 269 -18.79 -0.73 7.44
C PRO A 269 -19.94 -1.61 7.92
#